data_AF-A0A852Z2J1-F1
#
_entry.id   AF-A0A852Z2J1-F1
#
_cell.length_a   1.000
_cell.length_b   1.000
_cell.length_c   1.000
_cell.angle_alpha   90.00
_cell.angle_beta   90.00
_cell.angle_gamma   90.00
#
_symmetry.space_group_name_H-M   'P 1'
#
loop_
_entity.id
_entity.type
_entity.pdbx_description
1 polymer ?
#
loop_
_entity_poly.entity_id
_entity_poly.type
_entity_poly.pdbx_seq_one_letter_code
_entity_poly.pdbx_strand_id
1 'polypeptide(L)'
;MNTARWKPDPDRAVLLVHDMQEYFLKPFPEEREPGGNLVDNAVALRRRCADLGVPVAYTAQPGDMTTEQRGLLRDFWGRGMRAEPGDRELVARLSPGGSDWVLTKWRYSAFFATDLLARLRESGRDQLILCGVYAHVGVLVTALDAFTNDVQPFLVADAVADFSADHHRMALEYAAGRCAVVTTTASVVAELGVGEVVR
;
A
#
# COMPACT_ATOMS: atom_id res chain seq x y z
N MET A 1 -0.16 -13.13 -15.99
CA MET A 1 1.04 -13.83 -15.47
C MET A 1 2.08 -12.80 -15.11
N ASN A 2 2.81 -12.99 -14.00
CA ASN A 2 3.92 -12.13 -13.61
C ASN A 2 5.14 -12.34 -14.52
N THR A 3 5.80 -11.24 -14.90
CA THR A 3 7.08 -11.27 -15.60
C THR A 3 8.22 -11.63 -14.66
N ALA A 4 8.25 -11.01 -13.47
CA ALA A 4 9.23 -11.31 -12.42
C ALA A 4 8.82 -12.56 -11.61
N ARG A 5 9.80 -13.20 -10.96
CA ARG A 5 9.62 -14.41 -10.14
C ARG A 5 10.11 -14.25 -8.70
N TRP A 6 10.11 -13.03 -8.18
CA TRP A 6 10.48 -12.77 -6.79
C TRP A 6 9.50 -13.44 -5.83
N LYS A 7 9.98 -13.79 -4.64
CA LYS A 7 9.18 -14.26 -3.52
C LYS A 7 9.34 -13.29 -2.35
N PRO A 8 8.28 -13.06 -1.56
CA PRO A 8 8.38 -12.20 -0.39
C PRO A 8 9.22 -12.88 0.71
N ASP A 9 10.12 -12.12 1.31
CA ASP A 9 11.07 -12.54 2.35
C ASP A 9 10.89 -11.62 3.57
N PRO A 10 10.57 -12.17 4.77
CA PRO A 10 10.32 -11.34 5.95
C PRO A 10 11.51 -10.51 6.41
N ASP A 11 12.75 -10.93 6.13
CA ASP A 11 13.93 -10.16 6.53
C ASP A 11 14.18 -8.97 5.58
N ARG A 12 13.59 -9.00 4.39
CA ARG A 12 13.76 -7.98 3.34
C ARG A 12 12.53 -7.11 3.11
N ALA A 13 11.35 -7.57 3.53
CA ALA A 13 10.09 -6.92 3.22
C ALA A 13 9.71 -5.80 4.19
N VAL A 14 8.92 -4.86 3.70
CA VAL A 14 8.08 -3.94 4.48
C VAL A 14 6.67 -4.02 3.91
N LEU A 15 5.66 -4.04 4.77
CA LEU A 15 4.27 -3.87 4.35
C LEU A 15 3.95 -2.38 4.27
N LEU A 16 3.39 -1.92 3.16
CA LEU A 16 2.82 -0.60 3.02
C LEU A 16 1.29 -0.68 2.92
N VAL A 17 0.63 -0.13 3.93
CA VAL A 17 -0.81 0.11 3.97
C VAL A 17 -1.07 1.50 3.39
N HIS A 18 -1.42 1.53 2.10
CA HIS A 18 -1.47 2.75 1.31
C HIS A 18 -2.85 3.44 1.42
N ASP A 19 -2.88 4.62 2.07
CA ASP A 19 -4.02 5.54 2.11
C ASP A 19 -5.36 4.90 2.56
N MET A 20 -5.31 3.95 3.50
CA MET A 20 -6.50 3.31 4.11
C MET A 20 -7.20 4.21 5.14
N GLN A 21 -7.44 5.46 4.74
CA GLN A 21 -8.10 6.49 5.54
C GLN A 21 -9.62 6.47 5.32
N GLU A 22 -10.40 6.80 6.35
CA GLU A 22 -11.86 6.84 6.32
C GLU A 22 -12.39 7.62 5.10
N TYR A 23 -11.80 8.78 4.78
CA TYR A 23 -12.16 9.55 3.58
C TYR A 23 -12.13 8.73 2.28
N PHE A 24 -11.08 7.93 2.08
CA PHE A 24 -10.90 7.13 0.86
C PHE A 24 -11.70 5.83 0.87
N LEU A 25 -12.14 5.36 2.04
CA LEU A 25 -12.93 4.15 2.18
C LEU A 25 -14.44 4.40 2.14
N LYS A 26 -14.90 5.66 2.20
CA LYS A 26 -16.32 6.02 1.99
C LYS A 26 -16.98 5.36 0.75
N PRO A 27 -16.30 5.24 -0.41
CA PRO A 27 -16.87 4.53 -1.57
C PRO A 27 -16.91 2.99 -1.44
N PHE A 28 -16.28 2.42 -0.42
CA PHE A 28 -16.13 0.99 -0.17
C PHE A 28 -16.68 0.61 1.22
N PRO A 29 -18.00 0.71 1.44
CA PRO A 29 -18.59 0.35 2.73
C PRO A 29 -18.32 -1.12 3.05
N GLU A 30 -18.05 -1.45 4.32
CA GLU A 30 -17.65 -2.81 4.74
C GLU A 30 -18.72 -3.86 4.42
N GLU A 31 -20.01 -3.49 4.36
CA GLU A 31 -21.11 -4.41 4.07
C GLU A 31 -21.23 -4.77 2.58
N ARG A 32 -20.38 -4.20 1.71
CA ARG A 32 -20.40 -4.45 0.27
C ARG A 32 -19.01 -4.74 -0.25
N GLU A 33 -18.95 -5.61 -1.24
CA GLU A 33 -17.72 -5.86 -1.97
C GLU A 33 -17.35 -4.67 -2.89
N PRO A 34 -16.06 -4.31 -2.99
CA PRO A 34 -14.89 -4.98 -2.38
C PRO A 34 -14.52 -4.51 -0.97
N GLY A 35 -15.32 -3.65 -0.30
CA GLY A 35 -14.96 -2.99 0.95
C GLY A 35 -14.65 -3.93 2.12
N GLY A 36 -15.52 -4.90 2.39
CA GLY A 36 -15.31 -5.89 3.45
C GLY A 36 -14.02 -6.69 3.25
N ASN A 37 -13.88 -7.34 2.08
CA ASN A 37 -12.68 -8.11 1.74
C ASN A 37 -11.41 -7.27 1.73
N LEU A 38 -11.45 -6.03 1.24
CA LEU A 38 -10.29 -5.12 1.22
C LEU A 38 -9.70 -4.94 2.62
N VAL A 39 -10.55 -4.57 3.59
CA VAL A 39 -10.10 -4.32 4.97
C VAL A 39 -9.69 -5.61 5.64
N ASP A 40 -10.45 -6.70 5.48
CA ASP A 40 -10.13 -8.02 6.05
C ASP A 40 -8.76 -8.52 5.58
N ASN A 41 -8.49 -8.41 4.27
CA ASN A 41 -7.22 -8.83 3.68
C ASN A 41 -6.05 -7.95 4.12
N ALA A 42 -6.23 -6.62 4.15
CA ALA A 42 -5.21 -5.72 4.69
C ALA A 42 -4.90 -6.01 6.17
N VAL A 43 -5.91 -6.35 6.98
CA VAL A 43 -5.73 -6.76 8.39
C VAL A 43 -4.97 -8.08 8.48
N ALA A 44 -5.29 -9.06 7.62
CA ALA A 44 -4.58 -10.33 7.58
C ALA A 44 -3.09 -10.15 7.22
N LEU A 45 -2.79 -9.32 6.22
CA LEU A 45 -1.41 -8.96 5.86
C LEU A 45 -0.68 -8.29 7.02
N ARG A 46 -1.30 -7.26 7.63
CA ARG A 46 -0.73 -6.53 8.77
C ARG A 46 -0.40 -7.47 9.92
N ARG A 47 -1.34 -8.35 10.29
CA ARG A 47 -1.15 -9.33 11.36
C ARG A 47 0.01 -10.26 11.03
N ARG A 48 0.06 -10.82 9.82
CA ARG A 48 1.13 -11.73 9.42
C ARG A 48 2.50 -11.05 9.45
N CYS A 49 2.59 -9.82 8.96
CA CYS A 49 3.82 -9.04 9.00
C CYS A 49 4.27 -8.78 10.44
N ALA A 50 3.35 -8.37 11.32
CA ALA A 50 3.65 -8.17 12.73
C ALA A 50 4.13 -9.47 13.43
N ASP A 51 3.46 -10.60 13.17
CA ASP A 51 3.83 -11.92 13.72
C ASP A 51 5.25 -12.36 13.32
N LEU A 52 5.76 -11.84 12.19
CA LEU A 52 7.08 -12.14 11.65
C LEU A 52 8.13 -11.01 11.86
N GLY A 53 7.76 -9.93 12.55
CA GLY A 53 8.66 -8.78 12.75
C GLY A 53 8.95 -7.97 11.47
N VAL A 54 8.12 -8.12 10.44
CA VAL A 54 8.17 -7.30 9.22
C VAL A 54 7.64 -5.91 9.55
N PRO A 55 8.39 -4.83 9.31
CA PRO A 55 7.92 -3.47 9.56
C PRO A 55 6.66 -3.17 8.75
N VAL A 56 5.73 -2.44 9.39
CA VAL A 56 4.52 -1.95 8.74
C VAL A 56 4.61 -0.44 8.60
N ALA A 57 4.43 0.04 7.38
CA ALA A 57 4.31 1.43 7.02
C ALA A 57 2.88 1.77 6.60
N TYR A 58 2.48 2.99 6.88
CA TYR A 58 1.21 3.58 6.48
C TYR A 58 1.50 4.87 5.77
N THR A 59 0.67 5.17 4.79
CA THR A 59 0.57 6.54 4.32
C THR A 59 -0.77 7.14 4.65
N ALA A 60 -0.75 8.42 5.01
CA ALA A 60 -1.95 9.19 5.28
C ALA A 60 -1.77 10.62 4.77
N GLN A 61 -2.73 11.12 4.00
CA GLN A 61 -2.78 12.54 3.68
C GLN A 61 -3.11 13.33 4.95
N PRO A 62 -2.49 14.51 5.16
CA PRO A 62 -2.66 15.30 6.38
C PRO A 62 -4.06 15.91 6.54
N GLY A 63 -4.82 16.03 5.45
CA GLY A 63 -6.03 16.85 5.39
C GLY A 63 -5.73 18.35 5.32
N ASP A 64 -6.69 19.14 4.85
CA ASP A 64 -6.62 20.61 4.77
C ASP A 64 -5.32 21.16 4.15
N MET A 65 -4.83 20.48 3.09
CA MET A 65 -3.66 20.95 2.35
C MET A 65 -3.91 22.36 1.80
N THR A 66 -2.95 23.27 2.00
CA THR A 66 -2.98 24.58 1.36
C THR A 66 -2.94 24.43 -0.17
N THR A 67 -3.30 25.49 -0.90
CA THR A 67 -3.23 25.45 -2.37
C THR A 67 -1.81 25.13 -2.87
N GLU A 68 -0.79 25.65 -2.18
CA GLU A 68 0.62 25.39 -2.48
C GLU A 68 1.01 23.92 -2.20
N GLN A 69 0.63 23.38 -1.05
CA GLN A 69 0.88 21.98 -0.71
C GLN A 69 0.18 21.03 -1.69
N ARG A 70 -1.07 21.31 -2.03
CA ARG A 70 -1.90 20.47 -2.92
C ARG A 70 -1.42 20.54 -4.37
N GLY A 71 -1.01 21.71 -4.84
CA GLY A 71 -0.55 21.95 -6.21
C GLY A 71 -1.53 21.40 -7.25
N LEU A 72 -0.99 20.71 -8.27
CA LEU A 72 -1.76 20.17 -9.40
C LEU A 72 -2.75 19.06 -9.02
N LEU A 73 -2.64 18.46 -7.82
CA LEU A 73 -3.69 17.54 -7.35
C LEU A 73 -5.05 18.24 -7.26
N ARG A 74 -5.04 19.56 -7.06
CA ARG A 74 -6.27 20.35 -6.94
C ARG A 74 -7.07 20.37 -8.24
N ASP A 75 -6.39 20.36 -9.39
CA ASP A 75 -7.05 20.43 -10.69
C ASP A 75 -7.83 19.14 -11.03
N PHE A 76 -7.39 17.99 -10.49
CA PHE A 76 -8.03 16.70 -10.70
C PHE A 76 -8.99 16.29 -9.57
N TRP A 77 -8.65 16.62 -8.32
CA TRP A 77 -9.33 16.08 -7.13
C TRP A 77 -9.93 17.16 -6.23
N GLY A 78 -9.90 18.43 -6.65
CA GLY A 78 -10.33 19.55 -5.83
C GLY A 78 -9.52 19.70 -4.55
N ARG A 79 -10.17 20.20 -3.50
CA ARG A 79 -9.50 20.46 -2.21
C ARG A 79 -8.99 19.19 -1.51
N GLY A 80 -9.56 18.03 -1.80
CA GLY A 80 -9.30 16.79 -1.09
C GLY A 80 -9.96 16.74 0.29
N MET A 81 -9.46 15.84 1.14
CA MET A 81 -9.99 15.59 2.48
C MET A 81 -9.71 16.75 3.45
N ARG A 82 -10.51 16.81 4.51
CA ARG A 82 -10.32 17.74 5.62
C ARG A 82 -9.48 17.12 6.74
N ALA A 83 -8.90 17.94 7.61
CA ALA A 83 -8.20 17.46 8.80
C ALA A 83 -9.17 17.19 9.98
N GLU A 84 -10.42 16.85 9.69
CA GLU A 84 -11.47 16.58 10.67
C GLU A 84 -11.48 15.08 11.08
N PRO A 85 -11.90 14.75 12.31
CA PRO A 85 -12.10 13.36 12.74
C PRO A 85 -13.09 12.61 11.82
N GLY A 86 -12.86 11.32 11.59
CA GLY A 86 -13.66 10.54 10.64
C GLY A 86 -13.38 10.84 9.16
N ASP A 87 -12.36 11.65 8.86
CA ASP A 87 -11.89 11.90 7.48
C ASP A 87 -10.44 11.45 7.30
N ARG A 88 -9.52 12.07 8.04
CA ARG A 88 -8.06 11.82 7.91
C ARG A 88 -7.58 10.56 8.62
N GLU A 89 -8.39 9.97 9.48
CA GLU A 89 -7.98 8.84 10.32
C GLU A 89 -7.86 7.57 9.47
N LEU A 90 -6.87 6.74 9.78
CA LEU A 90 -6.84 5.37 9.26
C LEU A 90 -8.01 4.60 9.85
N VAL A 91 -8.61 3.70 9.07
CA VAL A 91 -9.71 2.85 9.56
C VAL A 91 -9.30 2.13 10.84
N ALA A 92 -10.18 2.11 11.84
CA ALA A 92 -9.84 1.66 13.20
C ALA A 92 -9.18 0.27 13.24
N ARG A 93 -9.63 -0.65 12.38
CA ARG A 93 -9.12 -2.02 12.24
C ARG A 93 -7.65 -2.09 11.76
N LEU A 94 -7.15 -1.03 11.13
CA LEU A 94 -5.79 -0.85 10.64
C LEU A 94 -5.04 0.25 11.41
N SER A 95 -5.41 0.49 12.67
CA SER A 95 -4.69 1.46 13.50
C SER A 95 -3.19 1.12 13.61
N PRO A 96 -2.29 2.10 13.40
CA PRO A 96 -0.86 1.88 13.57
C PRO A 96 -0.49 1.51 15.02
N GLY A 97 0.45 0.59 15.17
CA GLY A 97 1.14 0.33 16.43
C GLY A 97 2.27 1.33 16.70
N GLY A 98 2.85 1.30 17.91
CA GLY A 98 3.89 2.26 18.32
C GLY A 98 5.22 2.17 17.54
N SER A 99 5.49 1.05 16.88
CA SER A 99 6.68 0.82 16.05
C SER A 99 6.45 1.05 14.55
N ASP A 100 5.20 1.31 14.16
CA ASP A 100 4.81 1.41 12.75
C ASP A 100 5.25 2.75 12.15
N TRP A 101 5.59 2.75 10.86
CA TRP A 101 6.01 3.95 10.15
C TRP A 101 4.79 4.69 9.61
N VAL A 102 4.44 5.85 10.16
CA VAL A 102 3.35 6.68 9.61
C VAL A 102 3.94 7.81 8.79
N LEU A 103 3.68 7.77 7.47
CA LEU A 103 4.23 8.70 6.49
C LEU A 103 3.15 9.69 6.04
N THR A 104 3.50 10.98 6.04
CA THR A 104 2.59 12.00 5.49
C THR A 104 2.59 11.92 3.96
N LYS A 105 1.42 11.68 3.36
CA LYS A 105 1.25 11.53 1.92
C LYS A 105 1.02 12.87 1.23
N TRP A 106 1.87 13.22 0.27
CA TRP A 106 1.75 14.48 -0.48
C TRP A 106 1.36 14.33 -1.94
N ARG A 107 1.76 13.24 -2.62
CA ARG A 107 1.47 12.97 -4.04
C ARG A 107 0.97 11.54 -4.23
N TYR A 108 0.97 11.00 -5.45
CA TYR A 108 0.56 9.60 -5.69
C TYR A 108 1.58 8.58 -5.23
N SER A 109 2.88 8.84 -5.39
CA SER A 109 3.94 7.96 -4.86
C SER A 109 4.12 8.11 -3.36
N ALA A 110 4.21 7.01 -2.61
CA ALA A 110 4.57 7.01 -1.19
C ALA A 110 6.01 7.46 -0.93
N PHE A 111 6.87 7.49 -1.95
CA PHE A 111 8.26 7.95 -1.87
C PHE A 111 8.39 9.47 -2.04
N PHE A 112 7.39 10.14 -2.61
CA PHE A 112 7.48 11.57 -2.89
C PHE A 112 7.36 12.40 -1.61
N ALA A 113 8.42 13.16 -1.29
CA ALA A 113 8.50 14.01 -0.11
C ALA A 113 8.23 13.26 1.21
N THR A 114 8.72 12.01 1.30
CA THR A 114 8.73 11.20 2.51
C THR A 114 10.13 10.64 2.74
N ASP A 115 10.34 10.02 3.89
CA ASP A 115 11.56 9.30 4.26
C ASP A 115 11.46 7.78 4.00
N LEU A 116 10.45 7.31 3.24
CA LEU A 116 10.24 5.86 2.99
C LEU A 116 11.48 5.17 2.42
N LEU A 117 12.12 5.76 1.40
CA LEU A 117 13.31 5.18 0.79
C LEU A 117 14.47 5.11 1.78
N ALA A 118 14.69 6.17 2.56
CA ALA A 118 15.74 6.20 3.57
C ALA A 118 15.51 5.11 4.61
N ARG A 119 14.28 4.97 5.14
CA ARG A 119 13.93 3.92 6.11
C ARG A 119 14.11 2.50 5.55
N LEU A 120 13.73 2.26 4.30
CA LEU A 120 13.97 0.99 3.62
C LEU A 120 15.47 0.67 3.58
N ARG A 121 16.31 1.63 3.16
CA ARG A 121 17.77 1.44 3.05
C ARG A 121 18.45 1.29 4.41
N GLU A 122 18.09 2.11 5.38
CA GLU A 122 18.63 2.04 6.75
C GLU A 122 18.27 0.74 7.46
N SER A 123 17.09 0.18 7.18
CA SER A 123 16.67 -1.12 7.72
C SER A 123 17.15 -2.33 6.91
N GLY A 124 17.91 -2.12 5.83
CA GLY A 124 18.41 -3.20 4.96
C GLY A 124 17.31 -3.90 4.15
N ARG A 125 16.18 -3.23 3.93
CA ARG A 125 14.97 -3.80 3.30
C ARG A 125 14.83 -3.31 1.87
N ASP A 126 14.59 -4.25 0.96
CA ASP A 126 14.51 -4.01 -0.49
C ASP A 126 13.30 -4.70 -1.14
N GLN A 127 12.30 -5.07 -0.33
CA GLN A 127 11.01 -5.55 -0.80
C GLN A 127 9.86 -4.74 -0.18
N LEU A 128 8.82 -4.46 -0.97
CA LEU A 128 7.66 -3.68 -0.54
C LEU A 128 6.35 -4.40 -0.89
N ILE A 129 5.63 -4.88 0.12
CA ILE A 129 4.31 -5.48 -0.02
C ILE A 129 3.26 -4.37 0.01
N LEU A 130 2.39 -4.30 -0.98
CA LEU A 130 1.47 -3.19 -1.21
C LEU A 130 0.02 -3.65 -1.05
N CYS A 131 -0.71 -2.95 -0.18
CA CYS A 131 -2.16 -3.03 -0.04
C CYS A 131 -2.75 -1.61 0.10
N GLY A 132 -4.05 -1.48 -0.09
CA GLY A 132 -4.78 -0.22 0.10
C GLY A 132 -5.37 0.36 -1.19
N VAL A 133 -5.55 1.69 -1.22
CA VAL A 133 -6.30 2.37 -2.27
C VAL A 133 -5.58 3.61 -2.82
N TYR A 134 -5.82 4.01 -4.07
CA TYR A 134 -6.52 3.29 -5.14
C TYR A 134 -5.50 2.55 -6.03
N ALA A 135 -5.85 1.34 -6.50
CA ALA A 135 -4.94 0.45 -7.19
C ALA A 135 -4.20 1.13 -8.37
N HIS A 136 -4.91 1.73 -9.33
CA HIS A 136 -4.30 2.34 -10.52
C HIS A 136 -3.67 3.72 -10.29
N VAL A 137 -3.90 4.36 -9.14
CA VAL A 137 -3.39 5.72 -8.86
C VAL A 137 -2.17 5.64 -7.93
N GLY A 138 -2.38 5.73 -6.62
CA GLY A 138 -1.28 5.84 -5.66
C GLY A 138 -0.52 4.54 -5.50
N VAL A 139 -1.24 3.41 -5.48
CA VAL A 139 -0.63 2.10 -5.27
C VAL A 139 0.27 1.72 -6.45
N LEU A 140 -0.24 1.83 -7.70
CA LEU A 140 0.56 1.54 -8.90
C LEU A 140 1.75 2.49 -9.07
N VAL A 141 1.56 3.79 -8.83
CA VAL A 141 2.67 4.77 -8.91
C VAL A 141 3.71 4.47 -7.84
N THR A 142 3.31 4.06 -6.63
CA THR A 142 4.24 3.64 -5.59
C THR A 142 4.99 2.36 -5.97
N ALA A 143 4.31 1.38 -6.61
CA ALA A 143 4.98 0.18 -7.13
C ALA A 143 6.03 0.52 -8.20
N LEU A 144 5.72 1.46 -9.10
CA LEU A 144 6.66 1.96 -10.11
C LEU A 144 7.88 2.64 -9.51
N ASP A 145 7.67 3.51 -8.52
CA ASP A 145 8.75 4.19 -7.82
C ASP A 145 9.61 3.22 -7.00
N ALA A 146 9.00 2.24 -6.32
CA ALA A 146 9.73 1.17 -5.65
C ALA A 146 10.63 0.42 -6.64
N PHE A 147 10.06 -0.04 -7.77
CA PHE A 147 10.81 -0.73 -8.82
C PHE A 147 11.98 0.10 -9.36
N THR A 148 11.76 1.39 -9.60
CA THR A 148 12.79 2.31 -10.13
C THR A 148 13.89 2.61 -9.12
N ASN A 149 13.59 2.46 -7.83
CA ASN A 149 14.56 2.61 -6.75
C ASN A 149 15.20 1.27 -6.33
N ASP A 150 15.13 0.21 -7.14
CA ASP A 150 15.65 -1.13 -6.81
C ASP A 150 15.04 -1.71 -5.51
N VAL A 151 13.72 -1.58 -5.37
CA VAL A 151 12.91 -2.22 -4.33
C VAL A 151 11.86 -3.09 -5.02
N GLN A 152 11.82 -4.39 -4.71
CA GLN A 152 10.92 -5.35 -5.34
C GLN A 152 9.49 -5.17 -4.81
N PRO A 153 8.52 -4.71 -5.63
CA PRO A 153 7.15 -4.54 -5.18
C PRO A 153 6.35 -5.83 -5.34
N PHE A 154 5.51 -6.09 -4.34
CA PHE A 154 4.52 -7.16 -4.33
C PHE A 154 3.14 -6.52 -4.23
N LEU A 155 2.37 -6.50 -5.32
CA LEU A 155 1.03 -5.92 -5.34
C LEU A 155 0.00 -7.00 -4.97
N VAL A 156 -0.69 -6.83 -3.84
CA VAL A 156 -1.61 -7.85 -3.32
C VAL A 156 -3.01 -7.60 -3.89
N ALA A 157 -3.38 -8.36 -4.91
CA ALA A 157 -4.53 -8.11 -5.78
C ALA A 157 -5.90 -8.09 -5.06
N ASP A 158 -6.06 -8.88 -4.00
CA ASP A 158 -7.27 -8.94 -3.19
C ASP A 158 -7.23 -8.02 -1.95
N ALA A 159 -6.12 -7.30 -1.74
CA ALA A 159 -5.96 -6.30 -0.69
C ALA A 159 -5.79 -4.89 -1.26
N VAL A 160 -6.21 -4.67 -2.51
CA VAL A 160 -6.31 -3.35 -3.13
C VAL A 160 -7.70 -3.17 -3.73
N ALA A 161 -8.18 -1.93 -3.76
CA ALA A 161 -9.43 -1.58 -4.41
C ALA A 161 -9.26 -0.37 -5.31
N ASP A 162 -10.23 -0.17 -6.21
CA ASP A 162 -10.19 0.86 -7.21
C ASP A 162 -11.59 1.37 -7.57
N PHE A 163 -11.67 2.45 -8.34
CA PHE A 163 -12.92 3.08 -8.77
C PHE A 163 -13.81 2.14 -9.59
N SER A 164 -13.21 1.15 -10.27
CA SER A 164 -13.92 0.15 -11.04
C SER A 164 -13.08 -1.13 -11.15
N ALA A 165 -13.75 -2.24 -11.49
CA ALA A 165 -13.07 -3.50 -11.77
C ALA A 165 -12.10 -3.39 -12.96
N ASP A 166 -12.39 -2.53 -13.94
CA ASP A 166 -11.49 -2.30 -15.08
C ASP A 166 -10.22 -1.54 -14.69
N HIS A 167 -10.32 -0.50 -13.86
CA HIS A 167 -9.14 0.19 -13.34
C HIS A 167 -8.30 -0.73 -12.47
N HIS A 168 -8.96 -1.51 -11.60
CA HIS A 168 -8.29 -2.52 -10.79
C HIS A 168 -7.53 -3.52 -11.67
N ARG A 169 -8.22 -4.15 -12.64
CA ARG A 169 -7.60 -5.13 -13.55
C ARG A 169 -6.44 -4.52 -14.34
N MET A 170 -6.60 -3.30 -14.87
CA MET A 170 -5.54 -2.60 -15.59
C MET A 170 -4.30 -2.40 -14.71
N ALA A 171 -4.49 -1.97 -13.45
CA ALA A 171 -3.38 -1.79 -12.52
C ALA A 171 -2.62 -3.10 -12.27
N LEU A 172 -3.33 -4.20 -12.07
CA LEU A 172 -2.73 -5.53 -11.88
C LEU A 172 -1.99 -6.00 -13.14
N GLU A 173 -2.59 -5.88 -14.32
CA GLU A 173 -1.98 -6.27 -15.59
C GLU A 173 -0.69 -5.47 -15.86
N TYR A 174 -0.74 -4.15 -15.63
CA TYR A 174 0.43 -3.29 -15.77
C TYR A 174 1.53 -3.69 -14.77
N ALA A 175 1.17 -3.82 -13.48
CA ALA A 175 2.10 -4.15 -12.41
C ALA A 175 2.83 -5.47 -12.70
N ALA A 176 2.07 -6.54 -12.97
CA ALA A 176 2.60 -7.87 -13.30
C ALA A 176 3.56 -7.86 -14.50
N GLY A 177 3.27 -7.00 -15.47
CA GLY A 177 4.04 -6.88 -16.70
C GLY A 177 5.26 -5.98 -16.62
N ARG A 178 5.32 -5.04 -15.67
CA ARG A 178 6.25 -3.89 -15.74
C ARG A 178 7.02 -3.58 -14.48
N CYS A 179 6.46 -3.77 -13.28
CA CYS A 179 7.10 -3.27 -12.07
C CYS A 179 6.96 -4.15 -10.82
N ALA A 180 6.00 -5.07 -10.74
CA ALA A 180 5.74 -5.82 -9.51
C ALA A 180 5.42 -7.29 -9.77
N VAL A 181 5.55 -8.10 -8.72
CA VAL A 181 4.89 -9.40 -8.63
C VAL A 181 3.48 -9.16 -8.10
N VAL A 182 2.46 -9.48 -8.90
CA VAL A 182 1.06 -9.51 -8.45
C VAL A 182 0.79 -10.85 -7.75
N THR A 183 0.27 -10.78 -6.54
CA THR A 183 0.02 -11.95 -5.67
C THR A 183 -1.33 -11.81 -4.95
N THR A 184 -1.68 -12.76 -4.09
CA THR A 184 -2.89 -12.74 -3.26
C THR A 184 -2.52 -12.68 -1.78
N THR A 185 -3.47 -12.27 -0.96
CA THR A 185 -3.30 -12.23 0.50
C THR A 185 -3.01 -13.62 1.03
N ALA A 186 -3.74 -14.63 0.55
CA ALA A 186 -3.51 -16.02 0.91
C ALA A 186 -2.08 -16.48 0.57
N SER A 187 -1.58 -16.15 -0.63
CA SER A 187 -0.21 -16.48 -1.05
C SER A 187 0.83 -15.77 -0.17
N VAL A 188 0.69 -14.47 0.08
CA VAL A 188 1.63 -13.74 0.96
C VAL A 188 1.61 -14.32 2.36
N VAL A 189 0.44 -14.59 2.93
CA VAL A 189 0.32 -15.16 4.28
C VAL A 189 0.98 -16.54 4.38
N ALA A 190 0.83 -17.36 3.35
CA ALA A 190 1.41 -18.70 3.28
C ALA A 190 2.92 -18.70 3.01
N GLU A 191 3.41 -17.82 2.13
CA GLU A 191 4.80 -17.84 1.65
C GLU A 191 5.74 -17.00 2.51
N LEU A 192 5.26 -15.89 3.09
CA LEU A 192 6.07 -15.01 3.91
C LEU A 192 6.54 -15.79 5.16
N GLY A 193 7.86 -15.97 5.31
CA GLY A 193 8.47 -16.72 6.41
C GLY A 193 8.62 -18.23 6.17
N VAL A 194 8.25 -18.74 5.01
CA VAL A 194 8.62 -20.09 4.58
C VAL A 194 9.90 -19.98 3.76
N GLY A 195 11.04 -20.05 4.44
CA GLY A 195 12.34 -20.10 3.78
C GLY A 195 12.42 -21.30 2.83
N GLU A 196 13.10 -21.15 1.68
CA GLU A 196 13.58 -22.33 0.97
C GLU A 196 14.52 -23.06 1.92
N VAL A 197 14.18 -24.31 2.25
CA VAL A 197 15.14 -25.25 2.82
C VAL A 197 16.25 -25.36 1.78
N VAL A 198 17.32 -24.59 1.99
CA VAL A 198 18.56 -24.72 1.22
C VAL A 198 18.98 -26.17 1.39
N ARG A 199 18.87 -26.95 0.32
CA ARG A 199 19.55 -28.24 0.18
C ARG A 199 20.98 -28.00 -0.26
#